data_AF-A0A535YQJ7-F1
#
_entry.id   AF-A0A535YQJ7-F1
#
_cell.length_a   1.000
_cell.length_b   1.000
_cell.length_c   1.000
_cell.angle_alpha   90.00
_cell.angle_beta   90.00
_cell.angle_gamma   90.00
#
_symmetry.space_group_name_H-M   'P 1'
#
loop_
_entity.id
_entity.type
_entity.pdbx_description
1 polymer ?
#
loop_
_entity_poly.entity_id
_entity_poly.type
_entity_poly.pdbx_seq_one_letter_code
_entity_poly.pdbx_strand_id
1 'polypeptide(L)'
;MVMEKNVARAEAPESEDPTAAAEAAVEVPPEIVAQTLGQWFQAWMARIRAGDSGVLPVILGLVIITFVFEGISPHQVFLSATNLVNLFQQSAVFMVLAMGVIFALLLGQIDLSIGFVGATGAAIAVQLVQPATTKWPWWAAIAAALLVCALIGAIQGTLIARLRPD
;
A
#
# COMPACT_ATOMS: atom_id res chain seq x y z
N MET A 1 -60.77 -47.85 6.26
CA MET A 1 -60.47 -46.40 6.39
C MET A 1 -59.68 -46.27 7.70
N VAL A 2 -58.34 -46.34 7.75
CA VAL A 2 -57.32 -45.53 6.99
C VAL A 2 -57.61 -44.04 7.28
N MET A 3 -56.77 -43.18 7.87
CA MET A 3 -55.36 -43.19 8.35
C MET A 3 -55.25 -42.06 9.43
N GLU A 4 -54.26 -41.91 10.33
CA GLU A 4 -53.09 -42.71 10.74
C GLU A 4 -52.68 -42.31 12.20
N LYS A 5 -51.44 -42.60 12.66
CA LYS A 5 -50.88 -42.17 13.95
C LYS A 5 -49.97 -40.96 13.75
N ASN A 6 -50.36 -39.78 14.24
CA ASN A 6 -49.50 -38.57 14.23
C ASN A 6 -48.23 -38.81 15.05
N VAL A 7 -47.13 -39.13 14.37
CA VAL A 7 -45.78 -39.07 14.94
C VAL A 7 -45.25 -37.66 14.67
N ALA A 8 -45.18 -36.84 15.72
CA ALA A 8 -44.49 -35.57 15.65
C ALA A 8 -43.01 -35.83 15.28
N ARG A 9 -42.63 -35.49 14.06
CA ARG A 9 -41.23 -35.46 13.65
C ARG A 9 -40.59 -34.30 14.40
N ALA A 10 -39.80 -34.61 15.42
CA ALA A 10 -38.87 -33.64 15.98
C ALA A 10 -37.95 -33.19 14.84
N GLU A 11 -38.07 -31.94 14.44
CA GLU A 11 -37.05 -31.30 13.61
C GLU A 11 -35.77 -31.31 14.45
N ALA A 12 -34.74 -31.97 13.92
CA ALA A 12 -33.42 -31.90 14.52
C ALA A 12 -32.98 -30.42 14.51
N PRO A 13 -32.29 -29.94 15.55
CA PRO A 13 -31.76 -28.58 15.51
C PRO A 13 -30.90 -28.44 14.27
N GLU A 14 -31.25 -27.47 13.42
CA GLU A 14 -30.48 -27.11 12.24
C GLU A 14 -29.08 -26.74 12.71
N SER A 15 -28.11 -27.62 12.41
CA SER A 15 -26.74 -27.42 12.84
C SER A 15 -26.18 -26.23 12.08
N GLU A 16 -26.02 -25.10 12.78
CA GLU A 16 -25.40 -23.88 12.25
C GLU A 16 -24.15 -24.26 11.45
N ASP A 17 -24.18 -24.04 10.13
CA ASP A 17 -23.13 -24.52 9.24
C ASP A 17 -21.82 -23.78 9.57
N PRO A 18 -20.81 -24.47 10.14
CA PRO A 18 -19.59 -23.83 10.59
C PRO A 18 -18.77 -23.27 9.42
N THR A 19 -19.09 -23.68 8.19
CA THR A 19 -18.46 -23.21 6.95
C THR A 19 -18.86 -21.76 6.65
N ALA A 20 -20.15 -21.41 6.82
CA ALA A 20 -20.64 -20.06 6.59
C ALA A 20 -20.07 -19.05 7.61
N ALA A 21 -19.88 -19.48 8.86
CA ALA A 21 -19.21 -18.67 9.88
C ALA A 21 -17.72 -18.43 9.58
N ALA A 22 -17.05 -19.40 8.92
CA ALA A 22 -15.66 -19.26 8.50
C ALA A 22 -15.50 -18.28 7.32
N GLU A 23 -16.41 -18.32 6.33
CA GLU A 23 -16.42 -17.38 5.21
C GLU A 23 -16.70 -15.93 5.67
N ALA A 24 -17.70 -15.72 6.54
CA ALA A 24 -18.00 -14.40 7.10
C ALA A 24 -16.82 -13.80 7.92
N ALA A 25 -16.02 -14.64 8.58
CA ALA A 25 -14.81 -14.22 9.29
C ALA A 25 -13.65 -13.81 8.36
N VAL A 26 -13.69 -14.22 7.08
CA VAL A 26 -12.78 -13.74 6.02
C VAL A 26 -13.33 -12.46 5.37
N GLU A 27 -14.64 -12.24 5.37
CA GLU A 27 -15.22 -11.03 4.78
C GLU A 27 -15.06 -9.80 5.68
N VAL A 28 -15.26 -9.94 7.00
CA VAL A 28 -15.16 -8.82 7.95
C VAL A 28 -13.71 -8.66 8.48
N PRO A 29 -13.11 -7.44 8.42
CA PRO A 29 -11.80 -7.17 9.03
C PRO A 29 -11.74 -7.53 10.53
N PRO A 30 -10.64 -8.15 11.02
CA PRO A 30 -10.54 -8.57 12.41
C PRO A 30 -10.57 -7.40 13.40
N GLU A 31 -10.25 -6.18 12.98
CA GLU A 31 -10.36 -4.95 13.78
C GLU A 31 -11.81 -4.58 14.15
N ILE A 32 -12.80 -5.07 13.39
CA ILE A 32 -14.23 -4.82 13.62
C ILE A 32 -14.84 -5.87 14.56
N VAL A 33 -14.31 -7.10 14.55
CA VAL A 33 -14.85 -8.25 15.31
C VAL A 33 -14.08 -8.51 16.61
N ALA A 34 -12.77 -8.27 16.64
CA ALA A 34 -11.94 -8.58 17.79
C ALA A 34 -12.02 -7.49 18.87
N GLN A 35 -12.55 -7.86 20.03
CA GLN A 35 -12.52 -7.00 21.23
C GLN A 35 -11.25 -7.22 22.06
N THR A 36 -10.41 -8.20 21.68
CA THR A 36 -9.18 -8.57 22.38
C THR A 36 -8.06 -8.93 21.41
N LEU A 37 -6.80 -8.72 21.81
CA LEU A 37 -5.62 -9.11 21.02
C LEU A 37 -5.59 -10.61 20.68
N GLY A 38 -6.10 -11.46 21.59
CA GLY A 38 -6.21 -12.90 21.36
C GLY A 38 -7.18 -13.24 20.23
N GLN A 39 -8.37 -12.62 20.22
CA GLN A 39 -9.35 -12.81 19.13
C GLN A 39 -8.81 -12.31 17.79
N TRP A 40 -8.12 -11.15 17.77
CA TRP A 40 -7.49 -10.62 16.56
C TRP A 40 -6.48 -11.61 15.99
N PHE A 41 -5.60 -12.18 16.84
CA PHE A 41 -4.60 -13.16 16.38
C PHE A 41 -5.24 -14.46 15.87
N GLN A 42 -6.30 -14.97 16.53
CA GLN A 42 -6.99 -16.17 16.06
C GLN A 42 -7.72 -15.93 14.72
N ALA A 43 -8.38 -14.77 14.55
CA ALA A 43 -9.02 -14.40 13.29
C ALA A 43 -7.99 -14.22 12.16
N TRP A 44 -6.88 -13.53 12.41
CA TRP A 44 -5.77 -13.37 11.46
C TRP A 44 -5.16 -14.73 11.06
N MET A 45 -4.95 -15.63 12.03
CA MET A 45 -4.45 -16.99 11.78
C MET A 45 -5.45 -17.84 10.98
N ALA A 46 -6.75 -17.68 11.22
CA ALA A 46 -7.80 -18.37 10.45
C ALA A 46 -7.83 -17.92 8.99
N ARG A 47 -7.72 -16.61 8.72
CA ARG A 47 -7.66 -16.04 7.36
C ARG A 47 -6.46 -16.55 6.56
N ILE A 48 -5.26 -16.57 7.18
CA ILE A 48 -4.06 -17.14 6.55
C ILE A 48 -4.25 -18.62 6.20
N ARG A 49 -4.88 -19.40 7.08
CA ARG A 49 -5.20 -20.82 6.81
C ARG A 49 -6.27 -21.01 5.73
N ALA A 50 -7.19 -20.05 5.59
CA ALA A 50 -8.18 -20.02 4.52
C ALA A 50 -7.62 -19.54 3.16
N GLY A 51 -6.34 -19.16 3.09
CA GLY A 51 -5.67 -18.71 1.87
C GLY A 51 -5.63 -17.20 1.67
N ASP A 52 -6.29 -16.42 2.54
CA ASP A 52 -6.13 -14.96 2.57
C ASP A 52 -4.81 -14.60 3.27
N SER A 53 -3.77 -14.42 2.45
CA SER A 53 -2.43 -14.06 2.93
C SER A 53 -2.34 -12.64 3.50
N GLY A 54 -3.32 -11.76 3.27
CA GLY A 54 -3.36 -10.38 3.76
C GLY A 54 -2.02 -9.63 3.60
N VAL A 55 -1.50 -9.10 4.71
CA VAL A 55 -0.23 -8.34 4.77
C VAL A 55 1.03 -9.24 4.80
N LEU A 56 0.88 -10.56 4.91
CA LEU A 56 1.99 -11.50 5.10
C LEU A 56 3.05 -11.42 3.97
N PRO A 57 2.71 -11.30 2.68
CA PRO A 57 3.70 -11.15 1.61
C PRO A 57 4.52 -9.86 1.71
N VAL A 58 3.90 -8.77 2.22
CA VAL A 58 4.57 -7.47 2.38
C VAL A 58 5.58 -7.54 3.53
N ILE A 59 5.20 -8.12 4.67
CA ILE A 59 6.11 -8.33 5.81
C ILE A 59 7.25 -9.28 5.42
N LEU A 60 6.93 -10.38 4.73
CA LEU A 60 7.95 -11.33 4.25
C LEU A 60 8.92 -10.66 3.27
N GLY A 61 8.42 -9.88 2.32
CA GLY A 61 9.25 -9.11 1.39
C GLY A 61 10.16 -8.10 2.11
N LEU A 62 9.63 -7.37 3.09
CA LEU A 62 10.39 -6.43 3.91
C LEU A 62 11.49 -7.13 4.73
N VAL A 63 11.20 -8.28 5.33
CA VAL A 63 12.17 -9.09 6.08
C VAL A 63 13.27 -9.61 5.15
N ILE A 64 12.90 -10.22 4.01
CA ILE A 64 13.85 -10.75 3.03
C ILE A 64 14.76 -9.63 2.51
N ILE A 65 14.20 -8.52 2.04
CA ILE A 65 15.00 -7.44 1.43
C ILE A 65 15.93 -6.79 2.45
N THR A 66 15.50 -6.69 3.71
CA THR A 66 16.32 -6.17 4.82
C THR A 66 17.52 -7.05 5.10
N PHE A 67 17.33 -8.37 5.28
CA PHE A 67 18.44 -9.29 5.55
C PHE A 67 19.35 -9.50 4.33
N VAL A 68 18.80 -9.46 3.11
CA VAL A 68 19.60 -9.48 1.88
C VAL A 68 20.49 -8.24 1.79
N PHE A 69 19.94 -7.03 1.96
CA PHE A 69 20.74 -5.81 1.90
C PHE A 69 21.75 -5.72 3.04
N GLU A 70 21.41 -6.12 4.25
CA GLU A 70 22.36 -6.19 5.37
C GLU A 70 23.52 -7.17 5.07
N GLY A 71 23.21 -8.35 4.52
CA GLY A 71 24.19 -9.38 4.19
C GLY A 71 25.15 -9.00 3.05
N ILE A 72 24.70 -8.23 2.05
CA ILE A 72 25.55 -7.79 0.93
C ILE A 72 26.19 -6.40 1.15
N SER A 73 25.74 -5.63 2.13
CA SER A 73 26.30 -4.32 2.41
C SER A 73 27.69 -4.42 3.06
N PRO A 74 28.70 -3.68 2.57
CA PRO A 74 30.00 -3.60 3.23
C PRO A 74 29.83 -3.20 4.70
N HIS A 75 30.44 -3.96 5.61
CA HIS A 75 30.39 -3.72 7.06
C HIS A 75 28.98 -3.70 7.69
N GLN A 76 27.96 -4.34 7.08
CA GLN A 76 26.61 -4.44 7.68
C GLN A 76 26.00 -3.05 8.00
N VAL A 77 26.18 -2.10 7.08
CA VAL A 77 25.75 -0.72 7.27
C VAL A 77 24.26 -0.49 7.00
N PHE A 78 23.52 -1.47 6.49
CA PHE A 78 22.12 -1.29 6.11
C PHE A 78 21.22 -1.12 7.35
N LEU A 79 21.43 -1.93 8.39
CA LEU A 79 20.76 -1.77 9.69
C LEU A 79 21.46 -0.78 10.64
N SER A 80 22.49 -0.06 10.18
CA SER A 80 23.13 0.97 11.00
C SER A 80 22.15 2.07 11.41
N ALA A 81 22.31 2.60 12.62
CA ALA A 81 21.46 3.67 13.14
C ALA A 81 21.42 4.90 12.20
N THR A 82 22.56 5.26 11.60
CA THR A 82 22.66 6.34 10.60
C THR A 82 21.81 6.05 9.37
N ASN A 83 21.85 4.83 8.83
CA ASN A 83 21.05 4.48 7.66
C ASN A 83 19.55 4.43 7.99
N LEU A 84 19.16 3.89 9.15
CA LEU A 84 17.77 3.93 9.62
C LEU A 84 17.25 5.35 9.77
N VAL A 85 18.01 6.27 10.39
CA VAL A 85 17.63 7.68 10.51
C VAL A 85 17.48 8.33 9.13
N ASN A 86 18.40 8.06 8.20
CA ASN A 86 18.31 8.57 6.83
C ASN A 86 17.07 8.04 6.09
N LEU A 87 16.73 6.75 6.25
CA LEU A 87 15.52 6.15 5.66
C LEU A 87 14.24 6.77 6.23
N PHE A 88 14.17 7.03 7.55
CA PHE A 88 13.04 7.73 8.16
C PHE A 88 12.92 9.20 7.71
N GLN A 89 14.03 9.90 7.51
CA GLN A 89 14.01 11.27 6.97
C GLN A 89 13.54 11.30 5.51
N GLN A 90 13.99 10.34 4.68
CA GLN A 90 13.55 10.23 3.29
C GLN A 90 12.08 9.80 3.17
N SER A 91 11.61 8.87 4.02
CA SER A 91 10.22 8.41 4.01
C SER A 91 9.23 9.50 4.44
N ALA A 92 9.64 10.46 5.28
CA ALA A 92 8.79 11.58 5.71
C ALA A 92 8.21 12.37 4.53
N VAL A 93 8.99 12.60 3.47
CA VAL A 93 8.51 13.29 2.25
C VAL A 93 7.40 12.50 1.58
N PHE A 94 7.57 11.18 1.44
CA PHE A 94 6.56 10.30 0.84
C PHE A 94 5.31 10.15 1.72
N MET A 95 5.43 10.16 3.04
CA MET A 95 4.28 10.16 3.96
C MET A 95 3.42 11.43 3.81
N VAL A 96 4.05 12.61 3.69
CA VAL A 96 3.32 13.88 3.45
C VAL A 96 2.65 13.87 2.08
N LEU A 97 3.32 13.37 1.03
CA LEU A 97 2.71 13.22 -0.31
C LEU A 97 1.52 12.25 -0.29
N ALA A 98 1.64 11.10 0.39
CA ALA A 98 0.56 10.14 0.54
C ALA A 98 -0.67 10.75 1.24
N MET A 99 -0.45 11.54 2.31
CA MET A 99 -1.52 12.28 2.98
C MET A 99 -2.23 13.26 2.04
N GLY A 100 -1.49 13.93 1.15
CA GLY A 100 -2.08 14.78 0.11
C GLY A 100 -2.91 13.99 -0.92
N VAL A 101 -2.41 12.83 -1.39
CA VAL A 101 -3.10 11.97 -2.36
C VAL A 101 -4.40 11.40 -1.80
N ILE A 102 -4.50 11.13 -0.48
CA ILE A 102 -5.76 10.70 0.15
C ILE A 102 -6.91 11.68 -0.15
N PHE A 103 -6.68 13.00 -0.10
CA PHE A 103 -7.73 13.97 -0.43
C PHE A 103 -8.15 13.91 -1.90
N ALA A 104 -7.22 13.68 -2.84
CA ALA A 104 -7.56 13.49 -4.25
C ALA A 104 -8.42 12.23 -4.47
N LEU A 105 -8.05 11.12 -3.82
CA LEU A 105 -8.80 9.85 -3.87
C LEU A 105 -10.20 10.00 -3.27
N LEU A 106 -10.36 10.72 -2.15
CA LEU A 106 -11.66 11.01 -1.54
C LEU A 106 -12.56 11.90 -2.42
N LEU A 107 -11.98 12.75 -3.26
CA LEU A 107 -12.69 13.55 -4.28
C LEU A 107 -13.01 12.75 -5.56
N GLY A 108 -12.78 11.44 -5.57
CA GLY A 108 -12.95 10.57 -6.74
C GLY A 108 -11.97 10.85 -7.87
N GLN A 109 -10.91 11.63 -7.63
CA GLN A 109 -9.87 11.92 -8.61
C GLN A 109 -8.73 10.91 -8.43
N ILE A 110 -8.57 9.99 -9.39
CA ILE A 110 -7.44 9.05 -9.42
C ILE A 110 -6.19 9.79 -9.95
N ASP A 111 -5.77 10.85 -9.26
CA ASP A 111 -4.62 11.67 -9.65
C ASP A 111 -3.36 11.31 -8.85
N LEU A 112 -2.62 10.32 -9.37
CA LEU A 112 -1.29 9.94 -8.88
C LEU A 112 -0.16 10.73 -9.57
N SER A 113 -0.48 11.71 -10.43
CA SER A 113 0.52 12.39 -11.28
C SER A 113 1.62 13.07 -10.46
N ILE A 114 1.29 13.64 -9.29
CA ILE A 114 2.24 14.30 -8.40
C ILE A 114 3.43 13.40 -7.99
N GLY A 115 3.19 12.10 -7.77
CA GLY A 115 4.25 11.14 -7.44
C GLY A 115 5.18 10.87 -8.62
N PHE A 116 4.60 10.65 -9.81
CA PHE A 116 5.34 10.45 -11.05
C PHE A 116 6.13 11.70 -11.47
N VAL A 117 5.53 12.88 -11.40
CA VAL A 117 6.16 14.16 -11.77
C VAL A 117 7.30 14.49 -10.79
N GLY A 118 7.11 14.26 -9.49
CA GLY A 118 8.16 14.41 -8.48
C GLY A 118 9.35 13.46 -8.72
N ALA A 119 9.08 12.18 -8.97
CA ALA A 119 10.11 11.20 -9.28
C ALA A 119 10.87 11.54 -10.58
N THR A 120 10.16 12.03 -11.60
CA THR A 120 10.75 12.49 -12.87
C THR A 120 11.68 13.68 -12.64
N GLY A 121 11.27 14.68 -11.85
CA GLY A 121 12.10 15.82 -11.49
C GLY A 121 13.36 15.42 -10.71
N ALA A 122 13.23 14.49 -9.76
CA ALA A 122 14.37 13.96 -9.01
C ALA A 122 15.37 13.22 -9.92
N ALA A 123 14.87 12.37 -10.82
CA ALA A 123 15.71 11.65 -11.79
C ALA A 123 16.47 12.61 -12.73
N ILE A 124 15.81 13.65 -13.24
CA ILE A 124 16.44 14.68 -14.07
C ILE A 124 17.51 15.44 -13.28
N ALA A 125 17.20 15.89 -12.07
CA ALA A 125 18.15 16.66 -11.25
C ALA A 125 19.42 15.85 -10.94
N VAL A 126 19.27 14.58 -10.51
CA VAL A 126 20.40 13.69 -10.22
C VAL A 126 21.23 13.43 -11.49
N GLN A 127 20.60 13.07 -12.60
CA GLN A 127 21.28 12.75 -13.87
C GLN A 127 22.03 13.95 -14.46
N LEU A 128 21.54 15.18 -14.28
CA LEU A 128 22.23 16.39 -14.74
C LEU A 128 23.43 16.74 -13.85
N VAL A 129 23.33 16.62 -12.53
CA VAL A 129 24.46 16.88 -11.60
C VAL A 129 25.55 15.80 -11.70
N GLN A 130 25.19 14.57 -12.10
CA GLN A 130 26.05 13.40 -12.19
C GLN A 130 27.47 13.72 -12.75
N PRO A 131 28.54 13.60 -11.94
CA PRO A 131 29.90 13.97 -12.35
C PRO A 131 30.50 13.10 -13.47
N ALA A 132 29.93 11.93 -13.75
CA ALA A 132 30.41 11.01 -14.78
C ALA A 132 29.82 11.27 -16.18
N THR A 133 28.68 11.97 -16.27
CA THR A 133 27.93 12.16 -17.53
C THR A 133 27.82 13.64 -17.87
N THR A 134 26.92 14.37 -17.20
CA THR A 134 26.48 15.69 -17.66
C THR A 134 27.20 16.84 -16.94
N LYS A 135 27.62 16.67 -15.67
CA LYS A 135 28.38 17.65 -14.88
C LYS A 135 27.76 19.06 -14.80
N TRP A 136 26.42 19.18 -14.82
CA TRP A 136 25.77 20.48 -14.69
C TRP A 136 25.97 21.06 -13.28
N PRO A 137 26.08 22.39 -13.13
CA PRO A 137 26.02 23.00 -11.81
C PRO A 137 24.63 22.77 -11.20
N TRP A 138 24.59 22.51 -9.88
CA TRP A 138 23.38 22.06 -9.18
C TRP A 138 22.16 22.95 -9.39
N TRP A 139 22.34 24.28 -9.45
CA TRP A 139 21.26 25.24 -9.69
C TRP A 139 20.65 25.11 -11.09
N ALA A 140 21.45 24.80 -12.11
CA ALA A 140 20.97 24.62 -13.48
C ALA A 140 20.22 23.29 -13.63
N ALA A 141 20.68 22.24 -12.95
CA ALA A 141 20.00 20.95 -12.89
C ALA A 141 18.62 21.06 -12.22
N ILE A 142 18.52 21.81 -11.10
CA ILE A 142 17.24 22.12 -10.45
C ILE A 142 16.33 22.92 -11.38
N ALA A 143 16.84 23.97 -12.03
CA ALA A 143 16.06 24.78 -12.96
C ALA A 143 15.50 23.94 -14.12
N ALA A 144 16.31 23.06 -14.72
CA ALA A 144 15.89 22.15 -15.78
C ALA A 144 14.83 21.13 -15.30
N ALA A 145 15.01 20.53 -14.12
CA ALA A 145 14.03 19.62 -13.53
C ALA A 145 12.69 20.33 -13.28
N LEU A 146 12.71 21.53 -12.68
CA LEU A 146 11.51 22.34 -12.44
C LEU A 146 10.80 22.73 -13.74
N LEU A 147 11.54 23.11 -14.78
CA LEU A 147 10.97 23.43 -16.10
C LEU A 147 10.26 22.21 -16.71
N VAL A 148 10.87 21.02 -16.66
CA VAL A 148 10.25 19.79 -17.18
C VAL A 148 9.02 19.41 -16.36
N CYS A 149 9.08 19.45 -15.02
CA CYS A 149 7.92 19.18 -14.17
C CYS A 149 6.78 20.18 -14.41
N ALA A 150 7.09 21.47 -14.59
CA ALA A 150 6.11 22.51 -14.90
C ALA A 150 5.46 22.29 -16.28
N LEU A 151 6.24 21.87 -17.29
CA LEU A 151 5.70 21.52 -18.61
C LEU A 151 4.77 20.30 -18.54
N ILE A 152 5.15 19.24 -17.81
CA ILE A 152 4.30 18.05 -17.62
C ILE A 152 3.00 18.44 -16.92
N GLY A 153 3.08 19.20 -15.82
CA GLY A 153 1.91 19.69 -15.08
C GLY A 153 1.00 20.60 -15.91
N ALA A 154 1.58 21.48 -16.75
CA ALA A 154 0.81 22.32 -17.67
C ALA A 154 0.09 21.48 -18.74
N ILE A 155 0.73 20.46 -19.30
CA ILE A 155 0.11 19.53 -20.26
C ILE A 155 -1.04 18.76 -19.57
N GLN A 156 -0.81 18.19 -18.39
CA GLN A 156 -1.83 17.46 -17.64
C GLN A 156 -3.03 18.36 -17.27
N GLY A 157 -2.76 19.53 -16.70
CA GLY A 157 -3.80 20.50 -16.33
C GLY A 157 -4.60 21.02 -17.52
N THR A 158 -3.95 21.32 -18.66
CA THR A 158 -4.64 21.78 -19.88
C THR A 158 -5.47 20.68 -20.54
N LEU A 159 -5.01 19.42 -20.50
CA LEU A 159 -5.81 18.28 -20.97
C LEU A 159 -7.06 18.08 -20.10
N ILE A 160 -6.92 18.05 -18.77
CA ILE A 160 -8.05 17.91 -17.84
C ILE A 160 -9.05 19.06 -18.02
N ALA A 161 -8.56 20.30 -18.14
CA ALA A 161 -9.39 21.49 -18.31
C ALA A 161 -10.12 21.60 -19.67
N ARG A 162 -9.78 20.77 -20.66
CA ARG A 162 -10.42 20.77 -21.99
C ARG A 162 -11.13 19.48 -22.38
N LEU A 163 -10.79 18.35 -21.76
CA LEU A 163 -11.33 17.04 -22.11
C LEU A 163 -12.33 16.49 -21.10
N ARG A 164 -12.47 17.12 -19.92
CA ARG A 164 -13.54 16.78 -18.97
C ARG A 164 -14.87 17.29 -19.52
N PRO A 165 -15.84 16.41 -19.85
CA PRO A 165 -17.22 16.83 -20.09
C PRO A 165 -17.85 17.25 -18.77
N ASP A 166 -18.81 18.16 -18.83
CA ASP A 166 -19.62 18.62 -17.69
C ASP A 166 -20.50 17.49 -17.12
#